data_AF-A0A0F2QQB4-F1
#
_entry.id   AF-A0A0F2QQB4-F1
#
_cell.length_a   1.000
_cell.length_b   1.000
_cell.length_c   1.000
_cell.angle_alpha   90.00
_cell.angle_beta   90.00
_cell.angle_gamma   90.00
#
_symmetry.space_group_name_H-M   'P 1'
#
loop_
_entity.id
_entity.type
_entity.pdbx_description
1 polymer ?
#
loop_
_entity_poly.entity_id
_entity_poly.type
_entity_poly.pdbx_seq_one_letter_code
_entity_poly.pdbx_strand_id
1 'polypeptide(L)'
;MKNTTIPLLSVSVILIAGCTSSFSRVREAVNQAPDWYDARRAEIRGEGYPHLNEVTELTGDQIPGKTLPASAARIDILQAYFDSNERTELPADVAGQMAALLTRVEAGFAGLPADPAFLTQAEIAEIEAAFNVPRVTEGLKVKRK
;
A
#
# COMPACT_ATOMS: atom_id res chain seq x y z
N MET A 1 1.34 -30.34 62.82
CA MET A 1 0.93 -30.09 61.41
C MET A 1 1.29 -28.64 61.11
N LYS A 2 2.15 -28.38 60.12
CA LYS A 2 2.76 -27.06 59.89
C LYS A 2 1.75 -26.13 59.21
N ASN A 3 1.56 -24.94 59.80
CA ASN A 3 0.57 -23.94 59.40
C ASN A 3 0.94 -23.29 58.04
N THR A 4 0.56 -23.93 56.94
CA THR A 4 0.77 -23.47 55.56
C THR A 4 -0.27 -22.42 55.09
N THR A 5 -1.23 -22.05 55.95
CA THR A 5 -2.31 -21.12 55.59
C THR A 5 -1.86 -19.65 55.56
N ILE A 6 -0.86 -19.28 56.36
CA ILE A 6 -0.34 -17.90 56.46
C ILE A 6 0.43 -17.44 55.19
N PRO A 7 1.31 -18.24 54.56
CA PRO A 7 2.01 -17.80 53.34
C PRO A 7 1.11 -17.72 52.11
N LEU A 8 0.02 -18.49 52.03
CA LEU A 8 -0.92 -18.45 50.90
C LEU A 8 -1.74 -17.15 50.86
N LEU A 9 -2.13 -16.64 52.04
CA LEU A 9 -2.82 -15.35 52.15
C LEU A 9 -1.87 -14.17 51.88
N SER A 10 -0.61 -14.23 52.34
CA SER A 10 0.34 -13.11 52.13
C SER A 10 0.72 -12.93 50.66
N VAL A 11 0.93 -14.02 49.92
CA VAL A 11 1.25 -13.97 48.47
C VAL A 11 0.07 -13.38 47.68
N SER A 12 -1.17 -13.73 48.04
CA SER A 12 -2.37 -13.22 47.38
C SER A 12 -2.58 -11.71 47.61
N VAL A 13 -2.30 -11.22 48.83
CA VAL A 13 -2.40 -9.79 49.16
C VAL A 13 -1.34 -8.96 48.43
N ILE A 14 -0.12 -9.49 48.27
CA ILE A 14 0.97 -8.81 47.53
C ILE A 14 0.64 -8.72 46.03
N LEU A 15 0.03 -9.76 45.44
CA LEU A 15 -0.40 -9.74 44.03
C LEU A 15 -1.48 -8.67 43.76
N ILE A 16 -2.43 -8.50 44.68
CA ILE A 16 -3.52 -7.52 44.55
C ILE A 16 -2.97 -6.09 44.66
N ALA A 17 -2.05 -5.83 45.59
CA ALA A 17 -1.42 -4.50 45.74
C ALA A 17 -0.59 -4.10 44.49
N GLY A 18 0.08 -5.05 43.85
CA GLY A 18 0.78 -4.84 42.58
C GLY A 18 -0.16 -4.44 41.43
N CYS A 19 -1.36 -5.04 41.37
CA CYS A 19 -2.36 -4.73 40.35
C CYS A 19 -2.95 -3.32 40.53
N THR A 20 -3.21 -2.88 41.76
CA THR A 20 -3.73 -1.52 42.03
C THR A 20 -2.76 -0.43 41.58
N SER A 21 -1.45 -0.67 41.70
CA SER A 21 -0.41 0.27 41.23
C SER A 21 -0.33 0.38 39.71
N SER A 22 -0.69 -0.69 38.99
CA SER A 22 -0.72 -0.70 37.53
C SER A 22 -1.95 0.06 37.03
N PHE A 23 -3.11 -0.15 37.65
CA PHE A 23 -4.32 0.59 37.32
C PHE A 23 -4.21 2.10 37.63
N SER A 24 -3.58 2.49 38.74
CA SER A 24 -3.34 3.90 39.04
C SER A 24 -2.37 4.54 38.04
N ARG A 25 -1.32 3.84 37.63
CA ARG A 25 -0.39 4.31 36.58
C ARG A 25 -1.05 4.43 35.21
N VAL A 26 -1.92 3.50 34.84
CA VAL A 26 -2.69 3.60 33.60
C VAL A 26 -3.66 4.78 33.67
N ARG A 27 -4.32 4.98 34.81
CA ARG A 27 -5.25 6.11 35.00
C ARG A 27 -4.52 7.46 34.98
N GLU A 28 -3.34 7.53 35.59
CA GLU A 28 -2.47 8.71 35.53
C GLU A 28 -1.97 8.97 34.09
N ALA A 29 -1.55 7.93 33.36
CA ALA A 29 -1.13 8.05 31.97
C ALA A 29 -2.28 8.45 31.02
N VAL A 30 -3.52 8.06 31.34
CA VAL A 30 -4.72 8.50 30.62
C VAL A 30 -5.07 9.95 30.98
N ASN A 31 -4.95 10.36 32.24
CA ASN A 31 -5.18 11.74 32.67
C ASN A 31 -4.10 12.71 32.18
N GLN A 32 -2.90 12.21 31.89
CA GLN A 32 -1.79 12.96 31.28
C GLN A 32 -1.70 12.74 29.77
N ALA A 33 -2.68 12.05 29.16
CA ALA A 33 -2.69 11.85 27.72
C ALA A 33 -2.90 13.22 27.03
N PRO A 34 -2.07 13.57 26.03
CA PRO A 34 -2.26 14.82 25.29
C PRO A 34 -3.58 14.80 24.51
N ASP A 35 -4.16 15.97 24.26
CA ASP A 35 -5.47 16.15 23.61
C ASP A 35 -5.62 15.38 22.27
N TRP A 36 -4.53 15.17 21.54
CA TRP A 36 -4.55 14.39 20.29
C TRP A 36 -4.97 12.93 20.50
N TYR A 37 -4.77 12.37 21.70
CA TYR A 37 -5.09 10.98 22.02
C TYR A 37 -6.60 10.75 22.13
N ASP A 38 -7.33 11.70 22.74
CA ASP A 38 -8.79 11.63 22.79
C ASP A 38 -9.43 11.92 21.43
N ALA A 39 -8.86 12.84 20.65
CA ALA A 39 -9.24 13.05 19.25
C ALA A 39 -9.12 11.76 18.42
N ARG A 40 -8.01 11.02 18.59
CA ARG A 40 -7.78 9.74 17.89
C ARG A 40 -8.74 8.63 18.35
N ARG A 41 -9.15 8.62 19.62
CA ARG A 41 -10.17 7.66 20.11
C ARG A 41 -11.56 7.96 19.56
N ALA A 42 -11.93 9.22 19.40
CA ALA A 42 -13.18 9.60 18.73
C ALA A 42 -13.15 9.16 17.26
N GLU A 43 -12.02 9.39 16.60
CA GLU A 43 -11.77 8.96 15.22
C GLU A 43 -11.88 7.43 15.05
N ILE A 44 -11.19 6.64 15.88
CA ILE A 44 -11.21 5.17 15.83
C ILE A 44 -12.61 4.60 16.12
N ARG A 45 -13.39 5.26 16.99
CA ARG A 45 -14.79 4.86 17.27
C ARG A 45 -15.76 5.24 16.16
N GLY A 46 -15.31 5.94 15.14
CA GLY A 46 -16.18 6.42 14.07
C GLY A 46 -17.12 7.55 14.51
N GLU A 47 -16.90 8.14 15.69
CA GLU A 47 -17.75 9.19 16.25
C GLU A 47 -17.52 10.50 15.47
N GLY A 48 -18.47 10.90 14.61
CA GLY A 48 -18.41 12.17 13.86
C GLY A 48 -17.95 12.07 12.41
N TYR A 49 -17.65 10.87 11.90
CA TYR A 49 -17.57 10.69 10.45
C TYR A 49 -18.96 10.86 9.84
N PRO A 50 -19.11 11.61 8.74
CA PRO A 50 -20.32 11.52 7.96
C PRO A 50 -20.52 10.04 7.63
N HIS A 51 -21.70 9.50 7.91
CA HIS A 51 -22.05 8.19 7.37
C HIS A 51 -21.79 8.29 5.87
N LEU A 52 -20.88 7.46 5.36
CA LEU A 52 -20.72 7.30 3.92
C LEU A 52 -22.09 6.84 3.45
N ASN A 53 -22.84 7.76 2.87
CA ASN A 53 -24.20 7.52 2.41
C ASN A 53 -24.21 6.20 1.66
N GLU A 54 -24.95 5.24 2.21
CA GLU A 54 -25.56 4.11 1.53
C GLU A 54 -24.66 3.53 0.42
N VAL A 55 -23.69 2.69 0.80
CA VAL A 55 -23.27 1.64 -0.13
C VAL A 55 -24.53 0.86 -0.44
N THR A 56 -25.15 1.14 -1.58
CA THR A 56 -26.39 0.49 -1.99
C THR A 56 -26.11 -1.00 -2.00
N GLU A 57 -26.74 -1.73 -1.07
CA GLU A 57 -26.68 -3.18 -1.10
C GLU A 57 -27.26 -3.62 -2.45
N LEU A 58 -26.44 -4.29 -3.26
CA LEU A 58 -26.88 -4.84 -4.54
C LEU A 58 -28.04 -5.78 -4.24
N THR A 59 -29.23 -5.45 -4.74
CA THR A 59 -30.39 -6.34 -4.67
C THR A 59 -30.01 -7.65 -5.36
N GLY A 60 -30.59 -8.79 -4.94
CA GLY A 60 -30.19 -10.13 -5.45
C GLY A 60 -30.32 -10.29 -6.97
N ASP A 61 -30.97 -9.35 -7.65
CA ASP A 61 -31.04 -9.24 -9.09
C ASP A 61 -29.89 -8.48 -9.77
N GLN A 62 -29.06 -7.73 -9.02
CA GLN A 62 -27.93 -6.91 -9.47
C GLN A 62 -26.56 -7.60 -9.27
N ILE A 63 -26.53 -8.94 -9.34
CA ILE A 63 -25.27 -9.70 -9.25
C ILE A 63 -24.33 -9.27 -10.39
N PRO A 64 -23.10 -8.82 -10.08
CA PRO A 64 -22.09 -8.53 -11.09
C PRO A 64 -21.92 -9.72 -12.06
N GLY A 65 -22.05 -9.46 -13.36
CA GLY A 65 -21.89 -10.49 -14.39
C GLY A 65 -23.18 -11.01 -15.05
N LYS A 66 -24.37 -10.59 -14.60
CA LYS A 66 -25.63 -10.97 -15.28
C LYS A 66 -25.75 -10.47 -16.72
N THR A 67 -25.07 -9.39 -17.06
CA THR A 67 -25.01 -8.85 -18.42
C THR A 67 -23.93 -9.51 -19.28
N LEU A 68 -23.16 -10.47 -18.75
CA LEU A 68 -22.12 -11.18 -19.50
C LEU A 68 -22.65 -11.90 -20.76
N PRO A 69 -23.79 -12.60 -20.74
CA PRO A 69 -24.34 -13.20 -21.95
C PRO A 69 -24.73 -12.16 -23.01
N ALA A 70 -25.26 -11.00 -22.59
CA ALA A 70 -25.55 -9.89 -23.51
C ALA A 70 -24.26 -9.25 -24.06
N SER A 71 -23.16 -9.29 -23.29
CA SER A 71 -21.85 -8.84 -23.76
C SER A 71 -21.22 -9.80 -24.77
N ALA A 72 -21.53 -11.11 -24.72
CA ALA A 72 -21.04 -12.07 -25.71
C ALA A 72 -21.57 -11.76 -27.13
N ALA A 73 -22.87 -11.49 -27.27
CA ALA A 73 -23.44 -11.05 -28.55
C ALA A 73 -22.85 -9.72 -29.04
N ARG A 74 -22.43 -8.85 -28.11
CA ARG A 74 -21.74 -7.60 -28.43
C ARG A 74 -20.30 -7.82 -28.89
N ILE A 75 -19.62 -8.85 -28.39
CA ILE A 75 -18.26 -9.20 -28.83
C ILE A 75 -18.27 -9.60 -30.30
N ASP A 76 -19.22 -10.43 -30.74
CA ASP A 76 -19.28 -10.85 -32.16
C ASP A 76 -19.47 -9.66 -33.11
N ILE A 77 -20.31 -8.69 -32.72
CA ILE A 77 -20.53 -7.45 -33.48
C ILE A 77 -19.24 -6.59 -33.51
N LEU A 78 -18.56 -6.47 -32.37
CA LEU A 78 -17.32 -5.70 -32.28
C LEU A 78 -16.18 -6.38 -33.03
N GLN A 79 -16.13 -7.70 -33.03
CA GLN A 79 -15.16 -8.49 -33.78
C GLN A 79 -15.39 -8.34 -35.27
N ALA A 80 -16.63 -8.46 -35.75
CA ALA A 80 -16.97 -8.22 -37.15
C ALA A 80 -16.64 -6.77 -37.59
N TYR A 81 -16.89 -5.79 -36.72
CA TYR A 81 -16.50 -4.39 -36.97
C TYR A 81 -14.98 -4.24 -37.05
N PHE A 82 -14.25 -4.87 -36.13
CA PHE A 82 -12.78 -4.88 -36.13
C PHE A 82 -12.27 -5.51 -37.43
N ASP A 83 -12.70 -6.72 -37.77
CA ASP A 83 -12.22 -7.47 -38.95
C ASP A 83 -12.55 -6.77 -40.27
N SER A 84 -13.62 -5.95 -40.32
CA SER A 84 -13.99 -5.16 -41.50
C SER A 84 -13.23 -3.84 -41.65
N ASN A 85 -12.39 -3.47 -40.67
CA ASN A 85 -11.74 -2.18 -40.64
C ASN A 85 -10.45 -2.19 -41.47
N GLU A 86 -10.30 -1.27 -42.42
CA GLU A 86 -9.06 -1.14 -43.22
C GLU A 86 -7.82 -0.92 -42.34
N ARG A 87 -7.98 -0.34 -41.14
CA ARG A 87 -6.87 -0.11 -40.20
C ARG A 87 -6.41 -1.36 -39.45
N THR A 88 -7.16 -2.46 -39.53
CA THR A 88 -6.80 -3.75 -38.90
C THR A 88 -6.18 -4.70 -39.91
N GLU A 89 -6.07 -4.31 -41.18
CA GLU A 89 -5.26 -5.04 -42.15
C GLU A 89 -3.82 -5.11 -41.62
N LEU A 90 -3.36 -6.34 -41.37
CA LEU A 90 -1.96 -6.54 -41.02
C LEU A 90 -1.10 -6.16 -42.24
N PRO A 91 0.01 -5.43 -42.03
CA PRO A 91 0.93 -5.14 -43.11
C PRO A 91 1.39 -6.44 -43.79
N ALA A 92 1.32 -6.50 -45.12
CA ALA A 92 1.71 -7.70 -45.88
C ALA A 92 3.17 -8.13 -45.66
N ASP A 93 4.04 -7.19 -45.26
CA ASP A 93 5.46 -7.41 -44.98
C ASP A 93 5.87 -6.82 -43.62
N VAL A 94 5.32 -7.37 -42.54
CA VAL A 94 5.71 -6.97 -41.18
C VAL A 94 7.23 -7.17 -40.96
N ALA A 95 7.79 -8.26 -41.47
CA ALA A 95 9.20 -8.60 -41.27
C ALA A 95 10.15 -7.60 -41.95
N GLY A 96 9.92 -7.27 -43.22
CA GLY A 96 10.72 -6.27 -43.94
C GLY A 96 10.54 -4.87 -43.38
N GLN A 97 9.33 -4.50 -42.93
CA GLN A 97 9.11 -3.21 -42.26
C GLN A 97 9.84 -3.11 -40.92
N MET A 98 9.89 -4.19 -40.15
CA MET A 98 10.67 -4.25 -38.90
C MET A 98 12.18 -4.22 -39.15
N ALA A 99 12.66 -4.91 -40.18
CA ALA A 99 14.06 -4.82 -40.58
C ALA A 99 14.45 -3.40 -41.02
N ALA A 100 13.61 -2.74 -41.82
CA ALA A 100 13.83 -1.36 -42.24
C ALA A 100 13.78 -0.37 -41.07
N LEU A 101 12.89 -0.60 -40.09
CA LEU A 101 12.83 0.19 -38.86
C LEU A 101 14.11 0.01 -38.04
N LEU A 102 14.57 -1.22 -37.85
CA LEU A 102 15.79 -1.53 -37.13
C LEU A 102 16.98 -0.82 -37.76
N THR A 103 17.17 -0.95 -39.08
CA THR A 103 18.25 -0.25 -39.80
C THR A 103 18.18 1.27 -39.64
N ARG A 104 16.98 1.86 -39.66
CA ARG A 104 16.80 3.30 -39.45
C ARG A 104 17.18 3.72 -38.02
N VAL A 105 16.80 2.93 -37.03
CA VAL A 105 17.18 3.16 -35.63
C VAL A 105 18.69 3.04 -35.49
N GLU A 106 19.29 1.94 -35.93
CA GLU A 106 20.75 1.74 -35.88
C GLU A 106 21.51 2.87 -36.57
N ALA A 107 21.05 3.35 -37.72
CA ALA A 107 21.63 4.51 -38.40
C ALA A 107 21.48 5.81 -37.60
N GLY A 108 20.35 6.01 -36.91
CA GLY A 108 20.11 7.17 -36.06
C GLY A 108 20.98 7.19 -34.79
N PHE A 109 21.40 6.02 -34.31
CA PHE A 109 22.33 5.87 -33.19
C PHE A 109 23.78 5.65 -33.64
N ALA A 110 24.05 5.59 -34.95
CA ALA A 110 25.39 5.43 -35.48
C ALA A 110 26.25 6.65 -35.12
N GLY A 111 27.37 6.41 -34.44
CA GLY A 111 28.28 7.46 -33.98
C GLY A 111 28.06 7.91 -32.54
N LEU A 112 27.02 7.40 -31.86
CA LEU A 112 26.94 7.49 -30.41
C LEU A 112 27.84 6.41 -29.79
N PRO A 113 28.58 6.72 -28.71
CA PRO A 113 29.39 5.71 -28.02
C PRO A 113 28.48 4.60 -27.49
N ALA A 114 28.94 3.34 -27.58
CA ALA A 114 28.18 2.18 -27.11
C ALA A 114 27.96 2.20 -25.58
N ASP A 115 28.83 2.91 -24.87
CA ASP A 115 28.72 3.22 -23.44
C ASP A 115 28.95 4.73 -23.27
N PRO A 116 27.90 5.55 -23.41
CA PRO A 116 28.03 6.96 -23.17
C PRO A 116 28.17 7.13 -21.67
N ALA A 117 29.32 7.65 -21.24
CA ALA A 117 29.52 8.14 -19.88
C ALA A 117 28.66 9.40 -19.66
N PHE A 118 27.33 9.25 -19.72
CA PHE A 118 26.32 10.30 -19.59
C PHE A 118 26.40 10.99 -18.22
N LEU A 119 26.84 10.24 -17.21
CA LEU A 119 27.07 10.71 -15.87
C LEU A 119 28.44 10.24 -15.42
N THR A 120 29.22 11.17 -14.89
CA THR A 120 30.41 10.88 -14.12
C THR A 120 30.02 10.19 -12.81
N GLN A 121 30.95 9.45 -12.20
CA GLN A 121 30.74 8.86 -10.88
C GLN A 121 30.38 9.90 -9.81
N ALA A 122 30.81 11.16 -10.00
CA ALA A 122 30.46 12.27 -9.13
C ALA A 122 28.99 12.67 -9.26
N GLU A 123 28.46 12.77 -10.48
CA GLU A 123 27.04 13.07 -10.73
C GLU A 123 26.13 11.93 -10.24
N ILE A 124 26.57 10.67 -10.38
CA ILE A 124 25.85 9.51 -9.82
C ILE A 124 25.77 9.63 -8.29
N ALA A 125 26.89 9.95 -7.63
CA ALA A 125 26.94 10.11 -6.18
C ALA A 125 26.06 11.28 -5.68
N GLU A 126 25.98 12.37 -6.45
CA GLU A 126 25.11 13.52 -6.12
C GLU A 126 23.62 13.14 -6.20
N ILE A 127 23.23 12.39 -7.24
CA ILE A 127 21.86 11.87 -7.38
C ILE A 127 21.55 10.90 -6.23
N GLU A 128 22.43 9.95 -5.94
CA GLU A 128 22.25 9.01 -4.83
C GLU A 128 22.11 9.73 -3.49
N ALA A 129 22.90 10.78 -3.24
CA ALA A 129 22.80 11.58 -2.03
C ALA A 129 21.45 12.32 -1.92
N ALA A 130 20.90 12.81 -3.03
CA ALA A 130 19.59 13.47 -3.05
C ALA A 130 18.43 12.52 -2.68
N PHE A 131 18.57 11.23 -3.00
CA PHE A 131 17.58 10.20 -2.67
C PHE A 131 17.86 9.47 -1.35
N ASN A 132 19.03 9.66 -0.75
CA ASN A 132 19.39 9.10 0.55
C ASN A 132 18.79 9.92 1.71
N VAL A 133 17.46 10.00 1.74
CA VAL A 133 16.72 10.63 2.83
C VAL A 133 16.66 9.67 4.03
N PRO A 134 16.97 10.11 5.26
CA PRO A 134 16.86 9.27 6.45
C PRO A 134 15.47 8.64 6.52
N ARG A 135 15.42 7.30 6.54
CA ARG A 135 14.15 6.61 6.75
C ARG A 135 13.62 7.03 8.12
N VAL A 136 12.33 7.38 8.18
CA VAL A 136 11.60 7.83 9.41
C VAL A 136 11.80 6.88 10.62
N THR A 137 12.25 5.66 10.38
CA THR A 137 12.54 4.63 11.39
C THR A 137 13.90 4.74 12.09
N GLU A 138 14.84 5.56 11.63
CA GLU A 138 16.20 5.61 12.24
C GLU A 138 16.27 6.45 13.54
N GLY A 139 15.32 7.35 13.77
CA GLY A 139 15.21 8.13 15.01
C GLY A 139 14.57 7.37 16.20
N LEU A 140 14.05 6.16 16.00
CA LEU A 140 13.33 5.40 17.03
C LEU A 140 14.17 4.35 17.77
N LYS A 141 15.45 4.20 17.44
CA LYS A 141 16.33 3.17 18.02
C LYS A 141 17.15 3.61 19.23
N VAL A 142 16.80 4.65 19.98
CA VAL A 142 17.45 4.89 21.29
C VAL A 142 16.47 5.49 22.30
N LYS A 143 15.78 4.62 23.03
CA LYS A 143 15.43 4.81 24.45
C LYS A 143 14.83 3.51 25.00
N ARG A 144 15.69 2.49 25.15
CA ARG A 144 15.45 1.46 26.17
C ARG A 144 16.11 1.97 27.45
N LYS A 145 15.28 2.42 28.39
CA LYS A 145 15.63 2.49 29.82
C LYS A 145 15.39 1.12 30.42
#